data_AF-A0A1G0XZY2-F1
#
_entry.id   AF-A0A1G0XZY2-F1
#
_cell.length_a   1.000
_cell.length_b   1.000
_cell.length_c   1.000
_cell.angle_alpha   90.00
_cell.angle_beta   90.00
_cell.angle_gamma   90.00
#
_symmetry.space_group_name_H-M   'P 1'
#
loop_
_entity.id
_entity.type
_entity.pdbx_description
1 polymer ?
#
loop_
_entity_poly.entity_id
_entity_poly.type
_entity_poly.pdbx_seq_one_letter_code
_entity_poly.pdbx_strand_id
1 'polypeptide(L)'
;MGHDNVQQLVNDNLPNNIKNNFSEKQLKKLKTHYSHFPDSFENFDESEVGDYAIELLKKQGIKNRYHLHRPKGIAVSFVLLIESLKKADYERSIIWIGSLGHSMADEASVNHDPLIHYLTYNLWTYNLKDGQDFNLKKLLPYLDLTKIAEDENGKKLLAESLKNNKPSIISEHAEEAILYILLRLSCTYPTYESERDSSLIRYIKEGIIENNPGSMKKYIESMRDLACLSAKDIINTVTTADYLAEKNSEPAIDYETLLKIFGEKLTESYKIKPLSCELYTAFTKGASTEGGLGIIVEPFYSFSKGFLSPLWRYMAPALAIACEKRNIKYSLLDVRDIYENGFPDPQKVPLCILDVGEFNSFMWIKKGIFEEKAKKYCERGGHLIWIGGNISTILGMDKFMTACNPAEKTYSGISGEKISSAKLLLTGTFNETLKGKYVFANSPETKEGWCRPYCSYKLDKYDELYMQLELNGNKIPISGKFGNIIFIPEYAISPYLIDNSYDIKGLEKPSLDKFSEEIIINAIYKLK
;
A
#
# COMPACT_ATOMS: atom_id res chain seq x y z
N MET A 1 15.38 3.31 -3.78
CA MET A 1 14.47 2.64 -4.73
C MET A 1 15.29 2.19 -5.92
N GLY A 2 15.08 0.97 -6.38
CA GLY A 2 15.93 0.33 -7.39
C GLY A 2 15.64 0.72 -8.83
N HIS A 3 14.95 1.84 -9.10
CA HIS A 3 14.54 2.22 -10.46
C HIS A 3 15.75 2.39 -11.40
N ASP A 4 16.87 2.94 -10.92
CA ASP A 4 18.11 3.06 -11.69
C ASP A 4 18.70 1.71 -12.10
N ASN A 5 18.52 0.71 -11.24
CA ASN A 5 19.03 -0.64 -11.47
C ASN A 5 18.15 -1.37 -12.47
N VAL A 6 16.82 -1.26 -12.35
CA VAL A 6 15.89 -1.79 -13.36
C VAL A 6 16.14 -1.10 -14.70
N GLN A 7 16.33 0.21 -14.71
CA GLN A 7 16.60 0.96 -15.94
C GLN A 7 17.94 0.57 -16.58
N GLN A 8 18.97 0.27 -15.77
CA GLN A 8 20.22 -0.30 -16.27
C GLN A 8 19.98 -1.66 -16.94
N LEU A 9 19.21 -2.55 -16.30
CA LEU A 9 18.86 -3.86 -16.89
C LEU A 9 18.10 -3.70 -18.21
N VAL A 10 17.18 -2.74 -18.29
CA VAL A 10 16.47 -2.40 -19.52
C VAL A 10 17.47 -1.95 -20.59
N ASN A 11 18.31 -0.95 -20.30
CA ASN A 11 19.30 -0.43 -21.25
C ASN A 11 20.23 -1.53 -21.79
N ASP A 12 20.64 -2.47 -20.94
CA ASP A 12 21.55 -3.54 -21.31
C ASP A 12 20.88 -4.60 -22.22
N ASN A 13 19.56 -4.74 -22.15
CA ASN A 13 18.79 -5.78 -22.83
C ASN A 13 17.77 -5.26 -23.86
N LEU A 14 17.74 -3.96 -24.13
CA LEU A 14 16.96 -3.40 -25.24
C LEU A 14 17.43 -4.01 -26.58
N PRO A 15 16.50 -4.33 -27.51
CA PRO A 15 16.86 -4.76 -28.86
C PRO A 15 17.84 -3.81 -29.54
N ASN A 16 18.85 -4.36 -30.24
CA ASN A 16 19.89 -3.54 -30.87
C ASN A 16 19.33 -2.52 -31.88
N ASN A 17 18.26 -2.85 -32.60
CA ASN A 17 17.59 -1.93 -33.53
C ASN A 17 17.00 -0.70 -32.82
N ILE A 18 16.60 -0.84 -31.55
CA ILE A 18 16.09 0.25 -30.72
C ILE A 18 17.24 0.96 -30.01
N LYS A 19 18.11 0.18 -29.34
CA LYS A 19 19.22 0.68 -28.53
C LYS A 19 20.18 1.57 -29.31
N ASN A 20 20.46 1.21 -30.57
CA ASN A 20 21.39 1.95 -31.44
C ASN A 20 20.86 3.34 -31.83
N ASN A 21 19.59 3.64 -31.59
CA ASN A 21 19.03 4.97 -31.81
C ASN A 21 19.41 5.98 -30.71
N PHE A 22 19.94 5.50 -29.58
CA PHE A 22 20.29 6.34 -28.43
C PHE A 22 21.80 6.44 -28.25
N SER A 23 22.28 7.66 -28.02
CA SER A 23 23.65 7.93 -27.60
C SER A 23 23.91 7.44 -26.16
N GLU A 24 25.18 7.19 -25.82
CA GLU A 24 25.57 6.84 -24.45
C GLU A 24 25.13 7.92 -23.43
N LYS A 25 25.18 9.20 -23.82
CA LYS A 25 24.73 10.31 -22.96
C LYS A 25 23.25 10.23 -22.66
N GLN A 26 22.43 9.88 -23.67
CA GLN A 26 20.99 9.70 -23.52
C GLN A 26 20.67 8.49 -22.63
N LEU A 27 21.33 7.35 -22.85
CA LEU A 27 21.16 6.16 -22.02
C LEU A 27 21.59 6.41 -20.56
N LYS A 28 22.63 7.22 -20.34
CA LYS A 28 23.03 7.66 -19.01
C LYS A 28 21.97 8.54 -18.35
N LYS A 29 21.43 9.55 -19.05
CA LYS A 29 20.33 10.39 -18.54
C LYS A 29 19.08 9.58 -18.22
N LEU A 30 18.75 8.61 -19.06
CA LEU A 30 17.63 7.70 -18.86
C LEU A 30 17.74 7.01 -17.49
N LYS A 31 18.93 6.54 -17.13
CA LYS A 31 19.20 5.91 -15.84
C LYS A 31 19.28 6.87 -14.66
N THR A 32 19.86 8.07 -14.80
CA THR A 32 20.21 8.90 -13.64
C THR A 32 19.24 10.06 -13.39
N HIS A 33 18.36 10.35 -14.35
CA HIS A 33 17.45 11.50 -14.30
C HIS A 33 16.04 11.08 -14.67
N TYR A 34 15.84 10.49 -15.86
CA TYR A 34 14.48 10.19 -16.32
C TYR A 34 13.81 9.02 -15.60
N SER A 35 14.59 8.12 -14.99
CA SER A 35 14.12 7.11 -14.04
C SER A 35 13.56 7.69 -12.75
N HIS A 36 13.79 8.97 -12.44
CA HIS A 36 13.24 9.69 -11.27
C HIS A 36 12.28 10.80 -11.67
N PHE A 37 12.02 10.96 -12.97
CA PHE A 37 11.23 12.07 -13.49
C PHE A 37 9.81 12.11 -12.90
N PRO A 38 9.10 10.99 -12.72
CA PRO A 38 7.77 10.99 -12.11
C PRO A 38 7.75 11.31 -10.61
N ASP A 39 8.87 11.27 -9.88
CA ASP A 39 8.91 11.50 -8.42
C ASP A 39 8.90 12.97 -8.00
N SER A 40 8.55 13.87 -8.91
CA SER A 40 8.50 15.31 -8.67
C SER A 40 7.08 15.87 -8.74
N PHE A 41 6.71 16.72 -7.78
CA PHE A 41 5.46 17.49 -7.81
C PHE A 41 5.55 18.75 -8.69
N GLU A 42 6.72 19.00 -9.30
CA GLU A 42 6.93 20.12 -10.22
C GLU A 42 6.13 19.96 -11.51
N ASN A 43 5.80 21.10 -12.12
CA ASN A 43 5.19 21.13 -13.45
C ASN A 43 6.17 20.60 -14.51
N PHE A 44 5.63 20.27 -15.68
CA PHE A 44 6.44 19.90 -16.84
C PHE A 44 7.16 21.14 -17.40
N ASP A 45 8.43 20.97 -17.74
CA ASP A 45 9.21 21.99 -18.48
C ASP A 45 9.00 21.77 -19.99
N GLU A 46 8.43 22.76 -20.66
CA GLU A 46 8.14 22.72 -22.09
C GLU A 46 9.42 22.55 -22.93
N SER A 47 10.55 23.12 -22.50
CA SER A 47 11.82 22.94 -23.18
C SER A 47 12.35 21.50 -23.11
N GLU A 48 11.96 20.77 -22.06
CA GLU A 48 12.35 19.39 -21.80
C GLU A 48 11.44 18.41 -22.56
N VAL A 49 10.12 18.52 -22.38
CA VAL A 49 9.15 17.53 -22.93
C VAL A 49 8.56 17.91 -24.29
N GLY A 50 8.68 19.17 -24.71
CA GLY A 50 8.18 19.70 -25.98
C GLY A 50 6.70 20.10 -25.96
N ASP A 51 6.35 21.07 -26.81
CA ASP A 51 5.03 21.72 -26.89
C ASP A 51 3.89 20.71 -27.08
N TYR A 52 4.06 19.76 -28.01
CA TYR A 52 3.06 18.70 -28.27
C TYR A 52 2.75 17.87 -27.01
N ALA A 53 3.78 17.51 -26.23
CA ALA A 53 3.58 16.77 -25.00
C ALA A 53 2.84 17.61 -23.97
N ILE A 54 3.21 18.89 -23.80
CA ILE A 54 2.53 19.83 -22.90
C ILE A 54 1.05 19.96 -23.26
N GLU A 55 0.72 20.12 -24.53
CA GLU A 55 -0.67 20.21 -24.99
C GLU A 55 -1.46 18.95 -24.65
N LEU A 56 -0.91 17.76 -24.94
CA LEU A 56 -1.58 16.49 -24.65
C LEU A 56 -1.74 16.27 -23.14
N LEU A 57 -0.70 16.51 -22.34
CA LEU A 57 -0.73 16.39 -20.87
C LEU A 57 -1.80 17.31 -20.27
N LYS A 58 -1.84 18.58 -20.69
CA LYS A 58 -2.87 19.56 -20.26
C LYS A 58 -4.27 19.11 -20.65
N LYS A 59 -4.46 18.68 -21.91
CA LYS A 59 -5.74 18.18 -22.43
C LYS A 59 -6.26 17.00 -21.60
N GLN A 60 -5.37 16.14 -21.10
CA GLN A 60 -5.74 14.99 -20.28
C GLN A 60 -5.76 15.27 -18.76
N GLY A 61 -5.56 16.52 -18.33
CA GLY A 61 -5.59 16.91 -16.92
C GLY A 61 -4.38 16.45 -16.09
N ILE A 62 -3.26 16.14 -16.76
CA ILE A 62 -1.99 15.75 -16.13
C ILE A 62 -1.21 17.04 -15.85
N LYS A 63 -1.14 17.43 -14.56
CA LYS A 63 -0.71 18.78 -14.15
C LYS A 63 0.78 18.85 -13.82
N ASN A 64 1.33 17.81 -13.23
CA ASN A 64 2.71 17.72 -12.78
C ASN A 64 3.29 16.33 -13.06
N ARG A 65 4.60 16.17 -12.87
CA ARG A 65 5.32 14.93 -13.17
C ARG A 65 4.82 13.76 -12.32
N TYR A 66 4.43 14.02 -11.07
CA TYR A 66 3.81 13.01 -10.18
C TYR A 66 2.51 12.42 -10.71
N HIS A 67 1.77 13.13 -11.56
CA HIS A 67 0.57 12.56 -12.20
C HIS A 67 0.90 11.47 -13.24
N LEU A 68 2.17 11.29 -13.63
CA LEU A 68 2.58 10.19 -14.52
C LEU A 68 2.41 8.81 -13.87
N HIS A 69 2.39 8.73 -12.52
CA HIS A 69 2.05 7.52 -11.76
C HIS A 69 0.58 7.08 -11.90
N ARG A 70 -0.30 7.93 -12.45
CA ARG A 70 -1.73 7.61 -12.59
C ARG A 70 -1.98 6.79 -13.85
N PRO A 71 -3.05 5.98 -13.91
CA PRO A 71 -3.38 5.21 -15.12
C PRO A 71 -3.44 6.05 -16.41
N LYS A 72 -4.03 7.25 -16.33
CA LYS A 72 -4.08 8.20 -17.45
C LYS A 72 -2.69 8.75 -17.82
N GLY A 73 -1.83 8.97 -16.83
CA GLY A 73 -0.45 9.42 -17.01
C GLY A 73 0.42 8.36 -17.71
N ILE A 74 0.29 7.10 -17.30
CA ILE A 74 0.94 5.95 -17.94
C ILE A 74 0.47 5.82 -19.40
N ALA A 75 -0.84 5.88 -19.64
CA ALA A 75 -1.41 5.81 -20.99
C ALA A 75 -0.88 6.92 -21.91
N VAL A 76 -0.85 8.17 -21.42
CA VAL A 76 -0.32 9.31 -22.17
C VAL A 76 1.19 9.18 -22.40
N SER A 77 1.95 8.70 -21.42
CA SER A 77 3.40 8.48 -21.57
C SER A 77 3.71 7.45 -22.66
N PHE A 78 2.91 6.39 -22.77
CA PHE A 78 3.04 5.40 -23.85
C PHE A 78 2.74 5.99 -25.23
N VAL A 79 1.69 6.79 -25.37
CA VAL A 79 1.39 7.51 -26.62
C VAL A 79 2.50 8.48 -26.99
N LEU A 80 3.03 9.23 -26.02
CA LEU A 80 4.12 10.17 -26.26
C LEU A 80 5.43 9.47 -26.66
N LEU A 81 5.68 8.24 -26.15
CA LEU A 81 6.79 7.41 -26.59
C LEU A 81 6.63 6.97 -28.06
N ILE A 82 5.44 6.52 -28.48
CA ILE A 82 5.16 6.17 -29.88
C ILE A 82 5.42 7.38 -30.78
N GLU A 83 4.86 8.54 -30.41
CA GLU A 83 4.98 9.78 -31.18
C GLU A 83 6.42 10.29 -31.29
N SER A 84 7.21 10.21 -30.21
CA SER A 84 8.61 10.63 -30.25
C SER A 84 9.48 9.66 -31.06
N LEU A 85 9.23 8.35 -30.99
CA LEU A 85 9.93 7.35 -31.82
C LEU A 85 9.60 7.52 -33.31
N LYS A 86 8.32 7.74 -33.65
CA LYS A 86 7.86 8.00 -35.03
C LYS A 86 8.53 9.22 -35.66
N LYS A 87 8.82 10.25 -34.85
CA LYS A 87 9.52 11.48 -35.28
C LYS A 87 11.05 11.39 -35.18
N ALA A 88 11.60 10.25 -34.77
CA ALA A 88 13.01 10.08 -34.43
C ALA A 88 13.54 11.11 -33.40
N ASP A 89 12.67 11.59 -32.51
CA ASP A 89 13.05 12.52 -31.43
C ASP A 89 13.51 11.74 -30.20
N TYR A 90 14.73 11.21 -30.29
CA TYR A 90 15.28 10.33 -29.27
C TYR A 90 15.57 11.04 -27.94
N GLU A 91 15.73 12.37 -27.92
CA GLU A 91 15.83 13.12 -26.65
C GLU A 91 14.51 13.08 -25.87
N ARG A 92 13.34 13.13 -26.52
CA ARG A 92 12.06 12.95 -25.82
C ARG A 92 11.72 11.48 -25.58
N SER A 93 12.09 10.57 -26.49
CA SER A 93 11.83 9.13 -26.28
C SER A 93 12.41 8.63 -24.96
N ILE A 94 13.62 9.04 -24.57
CA ILE A 94 14.20 8.61 -23.29
C ILE A 94 13.43 9.13 -22.06
N ILE A 95 12.72 10.27 -22.16
CA ILE A 95 11.90 10.79 -21.06
C ILE A 95 10.74 9.83 -20.79
N TRP A 96 10.07 9.40 -21.86
CA TRP A 96 8.90 8.53 -21.77
C TRP A 96 9.27 7.09 -21.44
N ILE A 97 10.41 6.59 -21.97
CA ILE A 97 10.98 5.30 -21.53
C ILE A 97 11.27 5.36 -20.03
N GLY A 98 11.94 6.40 -19.55
CA GLY A 98 12.28 6.55 -18.13
C GLY A 98 11.04 6.67 -17.24
N SER A 99 10.03 7.43 -17.67
CA SER A 99 8.80 7.63 -16.89
C SER A 99 7.93 6.36 -16.80
N LEU A 100 7.80 5.63 -17.91
CA LEU A 100 7.12 4.32 -17.91
C LEU A 100 7.93 3.30 -17.11
N GLY A 101 9.24 3.24 -17.37
CA GLY A 101 10.17 2.36 -16.67
C GLY A 101 10.12 2.58 -15.16
N HIS A 102 10.10 3.83 -14.72
CA HIS A 102 9.91 4.21 -13.33
C HIS A 102 8.59 3.67 -12.77
N SER A 103 7.46 3.99 -13.39
CA SER A 103 6.14 3.58 -12.89
C SER A 103 6.02 2.04 -12.80
N MET A 104 6.63 1.33 -13.75
CA MET A 104 6.64 -0.13 -13.78
C MET A 104 7.63 -0.76 -12.80
N ALA A 105 8.78 -0.12 -12.56
CA ALA A 105 9.74 -0.55 -11.55
C ALA A 105 9.22 -0.26 -10.14
N ASP A 106 8.48 0.83 -9.97
CA ASP A 106 7.90 1.22 -8.70
C ASP A 106 6.83 0.22 -8.28
N GLU A 107 5.82 -0.07 -9.11
CA GLU A 107 4.79 -1.06 -8.79
C GLU A 107 5.30 -2.52 -8.74
N ALA A 108 6.54 -2.78 -9.15
CA ALA A 108 7.20 -4.09 -9.03
C ALA A 108 8.21 -4.14 -7.86
N SER A 109 8.24 -3.09 -7.04
CA SER A 109 9.13 -2.99 -5.90
C SER A 109 8.52 -3.68 -4.67
N VAL A 110 9.31 -4.57 -4.05
CA VAL A 110 8.87 -5.34 -2.87
C VAL A 110 8.44 -4.50 -1.67
N ASN A 111 8.80 -3.21 -1.64
CA ASN A 111 8.38 -2.30 -0.59
C ASN A 111 6.91 -1.88 -0.64
N HIS A 112 6.10 -2.47 -1.51
CA HIS A 112 4.67 -2.21 -1.57
C HIS A 112 3.80 -3.30 -0.97
N ASP A 113 4.34 -4.46 -0.64
CA ASP A 113 3.58 -5.50 0.06
C ASP A 113 3.31 -5.11 1.53
N PRO A 114 2.17 -5.48 2.17
CA PRO A 114 1.79 -4.85 3.43
C PRO A 114 2.81 -4.93 4.58
N LEU A 115 3.55 -6.03 4.77
CA LEU A 115 4.56 -6.10 5.82
C LEU A 115 5.77 -5.25 5.45
N ILE A 116 6.41 -5.50 4.30
CA ILE A 116 7.58 -4.72 3.89
C ILE A 116 7.23 -3.24 3.74
N HIS A 117 6.05 -2.87 3.23
CA HIS A 117 5.57 -1.49 3.12
C HIS A 117 5.46 -0.83 4.49
N TYR A 118 4.82 -1.50 5.45
CA TYR A 118 4.73 -0.98 6.82
C TYR A 118 6.10 -0.85 7.47
N LEU A 119 7.01 -1.81 7.25
CA LEU A 119 8.38 -1.74 7.71
C LEU A 119 9.16 -0.58 7.06
N THR A 120 8.99 -0.39 5.75
CA THR A 120 9.76 0.55 4.92
C THR A 120 9.29 1.99 5.03
N TYR A 121 8.01 2.24 5.31
CA TYR A 121 7.46 3.61 5.34
C TYR A 121 6.96 4.05 6.71
N ASN A 122 6.72 3.12 7.64
CA ASN A 122 6.29 3.45 8.99
C ASN A 122 7.40 3.10 10.00
N LEU A 123 7.64 1.81 10.24
CA LEU A 123 8.46 1.37 11.37
C LEU A 123 9.95 1.74 11.26
N TRP A 124 10.52 1.93 10.07
CA TRP A 124 11.92 2.34 9.94
C TRP A 124 12.23 3.71 10.55
N THR A 125 11.24 4.60 10.62
CA THR A 125 11.38 5.91 11.27
C THR A 125 11.45 5.77 12.79
N TYR A 126 10.90 4.68 13.31
CA TYR A 126 10.91 4.34 14.73
C TYR A 126 12.18 3.52 14.95
N ASN A 127 13.05 3.90 15.89
CA ASN A 127 14.34 3.22 16.11
C ASN A 127 14.19 1.83 16.77
N LEU A 128 13.31 0.99 16.22
CA LEU A 128 12.92 -0.33 16.69
C LEU A 128 14.04 -1.35 16.49
N LYS A 129 14.08 -2.33 17.40
CA LYS A 129 15.01 -3.45 17.35
C LYS A 129 14.24 -4.78 17.30
N ASP A 130 14.79 -5.78 16.60
CA ASP A 130 14.36 -7.18 16.71
C ASP A 130 15.38 -7.88 17.61
N GLY A 131 15.00 -8.15 18.86
CA GLY A 131 15.92 -8.62 19.90
C GLY A 131 17.03 -7.62 20.24
N GLN A 132 18.14 -8.11 20.82
CA GLN A 132 19.19 -7.23 21.38
C GLN A 132 20.05 -6.51 20.34
N ASP A 133 20.16 -7.00 19.09
CA ASP A 133 21.23 -6.56 18.15
C ASP A 133 20.79 -6.19 16.71
N PHE A 134 19.51 -6.36 16.35
CA PHE A 134 19.05 -6.10 14.99
C PHE A 134 18.22 -4.83 14.89
N ASN A 135 18.66 -3.86 14.09
CA ASN A 135 17.95 -2.61 13.85
C ASN A 135 17.27 -2.67 12.49
N LEU A 136 16.00 -2.26 12.40
CA LEU A 136 15.24 -2.17 11.14
C LEU A 136 15.98 -1.42 10.02
N LYS A 137 16.79 -0.42 10.37
CA LYS A 137 17.62 0.33 9.41
C LYS A 137 18.61 -0.57 8.65
N LYS A 138 19.01 -1.71 9.21
CA LYS A 138 19.85 -2.70 8.53
C LYS A 138 19.10 -3.47 7.44
N LEU A 139 17.76 -3.55 7.52
CA LEU A 139 16.93 -4.17 6.48
C LEU A 139 16.73 -3.27 5.28
N LEU A 140 16.63 -1.95 5.47
CA LEU A 140 16.24 -1.01 4.41
C LEU A 140 16.97 -1.22 3.06
N PRO A 141 18.30 -1.43 3.01
CA PRO A 141 18.97 -1.67 1.73
C PRO A 141 18.48 -2.92 0.99
N TYR A 142 17.92 -3.89 1.71
CA TYR A 142 17.41 -5.17 1.21
C TYR A 142 15.90 -5.15 0.92
N LEU A 143 15.21 -4.04 1.19
CA LEU A 143 13.78 -3.90 0.92
C LEU A 143 13.51 -3.22 -0.42
N ASP A 144 14.54 -3.09 -1.27
CA ASP A 144 14.40 -2.69 -2.66
C ASP A 144 15.42 -3.42 -3.55
N LEU A 145 15.34 -3.20 -4.87
CA LEU A 145 16.22 -3.86 -5.84
C LEU A 145 17.67 -3.33 -5.81
N THR A 146 18.02 -2.39 -4.92
CA THR A 146 19.37 -1.80 -4.85
C THR A 146 20.39 -2.84 -4.43
N LYS A 147 20.12 -3.61 -3.37
CA LYS A 147 21.13 -4.52 -2.83
C LYS A 147 21.51 -5.64 -3.79
N ILE A 148 20.54 -6.21 -4.51
CA ILE A 148 20.81 -7.25 -5.50
C ILE A 148 21.62 -6.71 -6.69
N ALA A 149 21.41 -5.44 -7.05
CA ALA A 149 22.15 -4.80 -8.12
C ALA A 149 23.59 -4.42 -7.72
N GLU A 150 23.88 -4.30 -6.42
CA GLU A 150 25.23 -4.08 -5.91
C GLU A 150 26.02 -5.38 -5.74
N ASP A 151 25.34 -6.49 -5.43
CA ASP A 151 25.94 -7.81 -5.22
C ASP A 151 26.41 -8.46 -6.54
N GLU A 152 27.65 -8.97 -6.58
CA GLU A 152 28.23 -9.56 -7.81
C GLU A 152 27.49 -10.83 -8.26
N ASN A 153 27.03 -11.67 -7.33
CA ASN A 153 26.24 -12.85 -7.69
C ASN A 153 24.84 -12.42 -8.15
N GLY A 154 24.25 -11.42 -7.50
CA GLY A 154 23.00 -10.78 -7.90
C GLY A 154 23.07 -10.24 -9.34
N LYS A 155 24.07 -9.43 -9.68
CA LYS A 155 24.31 -8.93 -11.03
C LYS A 155 24.43 -10.05 -12.06
N LYS A 156 25.23 -11.08 -11.75
CA LYS A 156 25.43 -12.23 -12.64
C LYS A 156 24.11 -12.96 -12.90
N LEU A 157 23.33 -13.21 -11.85
CA LEU A 157 22.03 -13.88 -11.96
C LEU A 157 21.02 -13.04 -12.76
N LEU A 158 20.98 -11.73 -12.54
CA LEU A 158 20.12 -10.82 -13.32
C LEU A 158 20.49 -10.84 -14.80
N ALA A 159 21.79 -10.76 -15.11
CA ALA A 159 22.28 -10.83 -16.49
C ALA A 159 21.97 -12.19 -17.14
N GLU A 160 22.17 -13.30 -16.42
CA GLU A 160 21.85 -14.65 -16.92
C GLU A 160 20.35 -14.83 -17.19
N SER A 161 19.48 -14.32 -16.32
CA SER A 161 18.03 -14.40 -16.46
C SER A 161 17.46 -13.59 -17.64
N LEU A 162 18.18 -12.55 -18.07
CA LEU A 162 17.80 -11.70 -19.20
C LEU A 162 18.52 -12.04 -20.51
N LYS A 163 19.66 -12.75 -20.46
CA LYS A 163 20.50 -13.07 -21.64
C LYS A 163 19.74 -13.71 -22.82
N ASN A 164 18.76 -14.57 -22.52
CA ASN A 164 17.95 -15.25 -23.52
C ASN A 164 16.54 -14.67 -23.66
N ASN A 165 16.27 -13.52 -23.04
CA ASN A 165 15.00 -12.85 -23.20
C ASN A 165 14.84 -12.46 -24.67
N LYS A 166 13.71 -12.85 -25.26
CA LYS A 166 13.33 -12.45 -26.62
C LYS A 166 12.22 -11.41 -26.46
N PRO A 167 12.53 -10.11 -26.63
CA PRO A 167 11.52 -9.07 -26.59
C PRO A 167 10.39 -9.37 -27.57
N SER A 168 9.17 -9.12 -27.14
CA SER A 168 7.96 -9.34 -27.94
C SER A 168 7.05 -8.12 -27.84
N ILE A 169 6.36 -7.81 -28.93
CA ILE A 169 5.29 -6.82 -28.88
C ILE A 169 4.15 -7.33 -27.99
N ILE A 170 3.53 -6.42 -27.24
CA ILE A 170 2.40 -6.70 -26.36
C ILE A 170 1.11 -6.82 -27.17
N SER A 171 0.89 -5.88 -28.09
CA SER A 171 -0.22 -5.87 -29.03
C SER A 171 0.17 -5.04 -30.27
N GLU A 172 -0.53 -5.27 -31.38
CA GLU A 172 -0.47 -4.43 -32.57
C GLU A 172 -1.36 -3.18 -32.45
N HIS A 173 -2.11 -3.04 -31.35
CA HIS A 173 -2.99 -1.92 -31.05
C HIS A 173 -2.56 -1.20 -29.76
N ALA A 174 -2.52 0.14 -29.82
CA ALA A 174 -2.03 0.95 -28.72
C ALA A 174 -2.93 0.85 -27.47
N GLU A 175 -4.25 0.85 -27.65
CA GLU A 175 -5.23 0.72 -26.57
C GLU A 175 -5.05 -0.59 -25.80
N GLU A 176 -4.86 -1.70 -26.53
CA GLU A 176 -4.65 -3.03 -25.93
C GLU A 176 -3.31 -3.10 -25.20
N ALA A 177 -2.25 -2.53 -25.78
CA ALA A 177 -0.94 -2.44 -25.13
C ALA A 177 -1.02 -1.63 -23.82
N ILE A 178 -1.69 -0.47 -23.83
CA ILE A 178 -1.90 0.35 -22.63
C ILE A 178 -2.70 -0.44 -21.59
N LEU A 179 -3.80 -1.09 -21.99
CA LEU A 179 -4.63 -1.87 -21.09
C LEU A 179 -3.85 -3.01 -20.44
N TYR A 180 -3.00 -3.69 -21.21
CA TYR A 180 -2.08 -4.70 -20.69
C TYR A 180 -1.14 -4.10 -19.64
N ILE A 181 -0.47 -2.98 -19.93
CA ILE A 181 0.47 -2.33 -19.00
C ILE A 181 -0.25 -1.96 -17.70
N LEU A 182 -1.42 -1.32 -17.78
CA LEU A 182 -2.19 -0.91 -16.60
C LEU A 182 -2.63 -2.10 -15.73
N LEU A 183 -3.05 -3.21 -16.35
CA LEU A 183 -3.44 -4.43 -15.65
C LEU A 183 -2.23 -5.16 -15.04
N ARG A 184 -1.05 -5.11 -15.68
CA ARG A 184 0.19 -5.67 -15.11
C ARG A 184 0.53 -4.98 -13.79
N LEU A 185 0.54 -3.64 -13.79
CA LEU A 185 0.82 -2.81 -12.61
C LEU A 185 -0.19 -3.04 -11.50
N SER A 186 -1.46 -3.14 -11.86
CA SER A 186 -2.54 -3.14 -10.87
C SER A 186 -2.85 -4.54 -10.31
N CYS A 187 -2.62 -5.59 -11.10
CA CYS A 187 -3.03 -6.96 -10.74
C CYS A 187 -1.84 -7.91 -10.62
N THR A 188 -0.88 -7.86 -11.56
CA THR A 188 0.14 -8.90 -11.65
C THR A 188 1.26 -8.70 -10.63
N TYR A 189 1.87 -7.52 -10.58
CA TYR A 189 2.95 -7.27 -9.61
C TYR A 189 2.47 -7.38 -8.16
N PRO A 190 1.33 -6.78 -7.75
CA PRO A 190 0.86 -6.92 -6.38
C PRO A 190 0.49 -8.35 -6.01
N THR A 191 0.16 -9.21 -6.98
CA THR A 191 -0.06 -10.64 -6.70
C THR A 191 1.27 -11.35 -6.47
N TYR A 192 2.26 -11.09 -7.34
CA TYR A 192 3.58 -11.70 -7.25
C TYR A 192 4.31 -11.32 -5.95
N GLU A 193 4.19 -10.07 -5.53
CA GLU A 193 4.77 -9.55 -4.27
C GLU A 193 4.14 -10.23 -3.05
N SER A 194 2.80 -10.29 -3.03
CA SER A 194 2.03 -10.81 -1.89
C SER A 194 2.24 -12.29 -1.57
N GLU A 195 2.86 -13.04 -2.46
CA GLU A 195 3.23 -14.44 -2.25
C GLU A 195 4.58 -14.63 -1.52
N ARG A 196 5.35 -13.55 -1.31
CA ARG A 196 6.77 -13.63 -0.90
C ARG A 196 7.15 -12.73 0.28
N ASP A 197 6.25 -11.87 0.74
CA ASP A 197 6.48 -10.82 1.73
C ASP A 197 7.15 -11.31 3.04
N SER A 198 6.48 -12.20 3.77
CA SER A 198 7.02 -12.78 5.01
C SER A 198 8.29 -13.61 4.75
N SER A 199 8.34 -14.34 3.64
CA SER A 199 9.51 -15.13 3.27
C SER A 199 10.74 -14.28 2.97
N LEU A 200 10.58 -13.14 2.30
CA LEU A 200 11.67 -12.21 2.01
C LEU A 200 12.29 -11.67 3.30
N ILE A 201 11.47 -11.19 4.24
CA ILE A 201 11.97 -10.70 5.54
C ILE A 201 12.72 -11.80 6.29
N ARG A 202 12.17 -13.02 6.32
CA ARG A 202 12.84 -14.18 6.93
C ARG A 202 14.18 -14.46 6.26
N TYR A 203 14.26 -14.47 4.93
CA TYR A 203 15.51 -14.76 4.23
C TYR A 203 16.58 -13.71 4.47
N ILE A 204 16.20 -12.43 4.54
CA ILE A 204 17.11 -11.33 4.88
C ILE A 204 17.62 -11.50 6.31
N LYS A 205 16.71 -11.78 7.26
CA LYS A 205 17.05 -11.99 8.66
C LYS A 205 18.02 -13.16 8.86
N GLU A 206 17.69 -14.34 8.36
CA GLU A 206 18.53 -15.54 8.43
C GLU A 206 19.87 -15.32 7.68
N GLY A 207 19.83 -14.63 6.53
CA GLY A 207 21.02 -14.34 5.74
C GLY A 207 22.01 -13.40 6.42
N ILE A 208 21.51 -12.30 7.02
CA ILE A 208 22.35 -11.25 7.62
C ILE A 208 22.71 -11.54 9.07
N ILE A 209 21.73 -11.93 9.89
CA ILE A 209 21.94 -12.08 11.34
C ILE A 209 22.55 -13.43 11.63
N GLU A 210 21.97 -14.48 11.06
CA GLU A 210 22.37 -15.87 11.32
C GLU A 210 23.50 -16.33 10.39
N ASN A 211 23.98 -15.43 9.51
CA ASN A 211 25.02 -15.70 8.52
C ASN A 211 24.72 -16.96 7.67
N ASN A 212 23.46 -17.15 7.26
CA ASN A 212 23.03 -18.31 6.48
C ASN A 212 23.10 -18.03 4.97
N PRO A 213 24.09 -18.57 4.23
CA PRO A 213 24.23 -18.30 2.80
C PRO A 213 23.09 -18.89 1.96
N GLY A 214 22.44 -19.96 2.44
CA GLY A 214 21.30 -20.58 1.77
C GLY A 214 20.07 -19.66 1.77
N SER A 215 19.81 -18.97 2.87
CA SER A 215 18.72 -17.99 2.98
C SER A 215 19.02 -16.74 2.15
N MET A 216 20.28 -16.25 2.18
CA MET A 216 20.70 -15.14 1.34
C MET A 216 20.54 -15.45 -0.16
N LYS A 217 20.86 -16.69 -0.58
CA LYS A 217 20.62 -17.16 -1.96
C LYS A 217 19.14 -17.11 -2.33
N LYS A 218 18.23 -17.59 -1.46
CA LYS A 218 16.78 -17.55 -1.70
C LYS A 218 16.24 -16.12 -1.80
N TYR A 219 16.74 -15.20 -0.98
CA TYR A 219 16.44 -13.77 -1.13
C TYR A 219 16.87 -13.26 -2.51
N ILE A 220 18.11 -13.53 -2.93
CA ILE A 220 18.63 -13.08 -4.23
C ILE A 220 17.78 -13.66 -5.37
N GLU A 221 17.42 -14.94 -5.32
CA GLU A 221 16.55 -15.57 -6.31
C GLU A 221 15.16 -14.91 -6.37
N SER A 222 14.58 -14.57 -5.22
CA SER A 222 13.26 -13.93 -5.14
C SER A 222 13.29 -12.50 -5.71
N MET A 223 14.31 -11.71 -5.34
CA MET A 223 14.48 -10.34 -5.84
C MET A 223 14.83 -10.30 -7.34
N ARG A 224 15.59 -11.30 -7.81
CA ARG A 224 15.93 -11.46 -9.23
C ARG A 224 14.67 -11.60 -10.07
N ASP A 225 13.74 -12.45 -9.66
CA ASP A 225 12.56 -12.73 -10.46
C ASP A 225 11.68 -11.49 -10.65
N LEU A 226 11.50 -10.69 -9.59
CA LEU A 226 10.80 -9.39 -9.66
C LEU A 226 11.51 -8.39 -10.57
N ALA A 227 12.82 -8.18 -10.38
CA ALA A 227 13.59 -7.28 -11.22
C ALA A 227 13.55 -7.69 -12.70
N CYS A 228 13.67 -8.99 -12.99
CA CYS A 228 13.61 -9.50 -14.34
C CYS A 228 12.21 -9.36 -14.94
N LEU A 229 11.16 -9.58 -14.15
CA LEU A 229 9.77 -9.42 -14.59
C LEU A 229 9.51 -7.97 -15.01
N SER A 230 9.87 -7.01 -14.15
CA SER A 230 9.72 -5.59 -14.42
C SER A 230 10.55 -5.16 -15.65
N ALA A 231 11.82 -5.54 -15.71
CA ALA A 231 12.68 -5.21 -16.86
C ALA A 231 12.14 -5.80 -18.18
N LYS A 232 11.64 -7.04 -18.18
CA LYS A 232 11.04 -7.66 -19.37
C LYS A 232 9.79 -6.92 -19.83
N ASP A 233 8.91 -6.54 -18.92
CA ASP A 233 7.70 -5.81 -19.28
C ASP A 233 8.01 -4.41 -19.81
N ILE A 234 9.01 -3.72 -19.25
CA ILE A 234 9.48 -2.42 -19.76
C ILE A 234 10.07 -2.59 -21.16
N ILE A 235 10.94 -3.59 -21.38
CA ILE A 235 11.52 -3.88 -22.70
C ILE A 235 10.42 -4.19 -23.73
N ASN A 236 9.43 -5.00 -23.36
CA ASN A 236 8.29 -5.31 -24.24
C ASN A 236 7.44 -4.06 -24.51
N THR A 237 7.26 -3.18 -23.53
CA THR A 237 6.57 -1.90 -23.69
C THR A 237 7.30 -1.01 -24.71
N VAL A 238 8.62 -0.84 -24.56
CA VAL A 238 9.43 -0.06 -25.52
C VAL A 238 9.42 -0.70 -26.91
N THR A 239 9.55 -2.02 -26.99
CA THR A 239 9.48 -2.77 -28.26
C THR A 239 8.14 -2.61 -28.95
N THR A 240 7.05 -2.57 -28.19
CA THR A 240 5.70 -2.33 -28.72
C THR A 240 5.55 -0.91 -29.23
N ALA A 241 6.07 0.09 -28.50
CA ALA A 241 6.00 1.48 -28.93
C ALA A 241 6.79 1.71 -30.23
N ASP A 242 7.98 1.12 -30.34
CA ASP A 242 8.81 1.14 -31.56
C ASP A 242 8.10 0.51 -32.75
N TYR A 243 7.51 -0.69 -32.57
CA TYR A 243 6.71 -1.35 -33.59
C TYR A 243 5.54 -0.47 -34.08
N LEU A 244 4.78 0.13 -33.15
CA LEU A 244 3.65 0.99 -33.48
C LEU A 244 4.08 2.27 -34.21
N ALA A 245 5.25 2.82 -33.85
CA ALA A 245 5.85 3.96 -34.51
C ALA A 245 6.27 3.63 -35.95
N GLU A 246 6.91 2.49 -36.20
CA GLU A 246 7.30 2.02 -37.54
C GLU A 246 6.09 1.78 -38.45
N LYS A 247 4.96 1.32 -37.88
CA LYS A 247 3.69 1.16 -38.61
C LYS A 247 2.98 2.47 -38.90
N ASN A 248 3.54 3.60 -38.47
CA ASN A 248 2.94 4.92 -38.58
C ASN A 248 1.53 4.96 -37.98
N SER A 249 1.29 4.17 -36.93
CA SER A 249 0.01 4.15 -36.22
C SER A 249 -0.22 5.52 -35.59
N GLU A 250 -1.38 6.12 -35.82
CA GLU A 250 -1.82 7.31 -35.09
C GLU A 250 -2.75 6.84 -33.97
N PRO A 251 -2.25 6.73 -32.73
CA PRO A 251 -3.07 6.25 -31.63
C PRO A 251 -4.14 7.30 -31.28
N ALA A 252 -5.31 7.19 -31.91
CA ALA A 252 -6.50 7.97 -31.59
C ALA A 252 -7.17 7.41 -30.32
N ILE A 253 -6.49 7.54 -29.18
CA ILE A 253 -6.96 6.95 -27.92
C ILE A 253 -8.14 7.74 -27.35
N ASP A 254 -9.30 7.08 -27.24
CA ASP A 254 -10.35 7.51 -26.32
C ASP A 254 -9.98 7.10 -24.89
N TYR A 255 -9.28 7.99 -24.19
CA TYR A 255 -8.81 7.74 -22.83
C TYR A 255 -9.93 7.46 -21.83
N GLU A 256 -11.13 8.03 -22.02
CA GLU A 256 -12.23 7.81 -21.08
C GLU A 256 -12.80 6.40 -21.24
N THR A 257 -13.02 5.97 -22.49
CA THR A 257 -13.45 4.59 -22.78
C THR A 257 -12.39 3.59 -22.34
N LEU A 258 -11.11 3.85 -22.62
CA LEU A 258 -10.01 2.99 -22.20
C LEU A 258 -9.94 2.83 -20.67
N LEU A 259 -10.03 3.93 -19.93
CA LEU A 259 -9.98 3.90 -18.45
C LEU A 259 -11.23 3.26 -17.85
N LYS A 260 -12.38 3.37 -18.51
CA LYS A 260 -13.60 2.65 -18.13
C LYS A 260 -13.40 1.14 -18.28
N ILE A 261 -12.92 0.68 -19.45
CA ILE A 261 -12.63 -0.75 -19.70
C ILE A 261 -11.58 -1.27 -18.70
N PHE A 262 -10.54 -0.48 -18.45
CA PHE A 262 -9.55 -0.80 -17.42
C PHE A 262 -10.21 -0.97 -16.04
N GLY A 263 -11.05 -0.04 -15.61
CA GLY A 263 -11.77 -0.13 -14.34
C GLY A 263 -12.70 -1.33 -14.22
N GLU A 264 -13.35 -1.73 -15.31
CA GLU A 264 -14.21 -2.93 -15.40
C GLU A 264 -13.38 -4.22 -15.24
N LYS A 265 -12.30 -4.37 -16.03
CA LYS A 265 -11.40 -5.54 -15.93
C LYS A 265 -10.69 -5.63 -14.59
N LEU A 266 -10.33 -4.47 -14.04
CA LEU A 266 -9.73 -4.36 -12.73
C LEU A 266 -10.70 -4.84 -11.63
N THR A 267 -11.96 -4.41 -11.72
CA THR A 267 -13.04 -4.85 -10.84
C THR A 267 -13.24 -6.36 -10.94
N GLU A 268 -13.29 -6.93 -12.15
CA GLU A 268 -13.41 -8.38 -12.36
C GLU A 268 -12.24 -9.14 -11.72
N SER A 269 -11.01 -8.68 -11.92
CA SER A 269 -9.81 -9.27 -11.32
C SER A 269 -9.86 -9.21 -9.79
N TYR A 270 -10.27 -8.08 -9.22
CA TYR A 270 -10.37 -7.93 -7.77
C TYR A 270 -11.49 -8.78 -7.16
N LYS A 271 -12.60 -9.03 -7.88
CA LYS A 271 -13.68 -9.92 -7.42
C LYS A 271 -13.24 -11.37 -7.20
N ILE A 272 -12.34 -11.86 -8.05
CA ILE A 272 -11.89 -13.25 -8.00
C ILE A 272 -10.56 -13.43 -7.26
N LYS A 273 -9.89 -12.33 -6.89
CA LYS A 273 -8.58 -12.40 -6.21
C LYS A 273 -8.74 -13.15 -4.88
N PRO A 274 -7.94 -14.19 -4.60
CA PRO A 274 -8.05 -14.90 -3.34
C PRO A 274 -7.60 -13.99 -2.18
N LEU A 275 -8.15 -14.25 -0.98
CA LEU A 275 -7.63 -13.66 0.25
C LEU A 275 -6.26 -14.26 0.65
N SER A 276 -5.74 -15.27 -0.04
CA SER A 276 -4.47 -15.89 0.32
C SER A 276 -3.28 -15.09 -0.23
N CYS A 277 -2.89 -14.00 0.43
CA CYS A 277 -1.48 -13.58 0.40
C CYS A 277 -0.71 -14.35 1.48
N GLU A 278 0.63 -14.38 1.41
CA GLU A 278 1.48 -15.08 2.38
C GLU A 278 1.18 -14.62 3.81
N LEU A 279 0.95 -13.32 4.01
CA LEU A 279 0.56 -12.74 5.31
C LEU A 279 -0.74 -13.33 5.86
N TYR A 280 -1.79 -13.41 5.05
CA TYR A 280 -3.07 -13.98 5.51
C TYR A 280 -2.96 -15.50 5.68
N THR A 281 -2.21 -16.19 4.82
CA THR A 281 -2.09 -17.66 4.82
C THR A 281 -1.44 -18.21 6.09
N ALA A 282 -0.57 -17.45 6.73
CA ALA A 282 0.06 -17.84 7.99
C ALA A 282 -0.94 -17.93 9.16
N PHE A 283 -2.04 -17.15 9.12
CA PHE A 283 -3.00 -17.03 10.23
C PHE A 283 -4.42 -17.49 9.88
N THR A 284 -4.71 -17.78 8.61
CA THR A 284 -5.96 -18.48 8.22
C THR A 284 -6.09 -19.87 8.86
N LYS A 285 -4.97 -20.50 9.27
CA LYS A 285 -4.97 -21.82 9.93
C LYS A 285 -5.65 -21.82 11.31
N GLY A 286 -5.65 -20.70 12.02
CA GLY A 286 -6.31 -20.54 13.32
C GLY A 286 -7.76 -20.06 13.24
N ALA A 287 -8.21 -19.66 12.05
CA ALA A 287 -9.56 -19.13 11.86
C ALA A 287 -10.61 -20.25 11.96
N SER A 288 -11.69 -19.97 12.68
CA SER A 288 -12.88 -20.81 12.79
C SER A 288 -13.97 -20.30 11.85
N THR A 289 -14.88 -21.18 11.41
CA THR A 289 -16.12 -20.80 10.71
C THR A 289 -17.19 -20.22 11.65
N GLU A 290 -17.02 -20.38 12.97
CA GLU A 290 -17.91 -19.88 14.03
C GLU A 290 -17.08 -19.16 15.10
N GLY A 291 -16.27 -18.20 14.67
CA GLY A 291 -15.45 -17.39 15.55
C GLY A 291 -16.30 -16.39 16.32
N GLY A 292 -16.10 -16.28 17.63
CA GLY A 292 -16.73 -15.25 18.46
C GLY A 292 -16.28 -13.80 18.11
N LEU A 293 -15.44 -13.63 17.10
CA LEU A 293 -14.93 -12.37 16.55
C LEU A 293 -14.75 -12.52 15.03
N GLY A 294 -15.33 -11.63 14.23
CA GLY A 294 -15.06 -11.49 12.80
C GLY A 294 -14.03 -10.41 12.54
N ILE A 295 -12.85 -10.75 12.04
CA ILE A 295 -11.85 -9.80 11.56
C ILE A 295 -12.11 -9.57 10.08
N ILE A 296 -12.58 -8.36 9.73
CA ILE A 296 -12.91 -8.03 8.34
C ILE A 296 -11.60 -7.77 7.59
N VAL A 297 -11.42 -8.40 6.45
CA VAL A 297 -10.21 -8.28 5.62
C VAL A 297 -10.59 -8.06 4.17
N GLU A 298 -9.62 -7.63 3.37
CA GLU A 298 -9.77 -7.48 1.93
C GLU A 298 -8.55 -8.06 1.21
N PRO A 299 -8.68 -8.53 -0.05
CA PRO A 299 -7.53 -8.90 -0.85
C PRO A 299 -6.59 -7.70 -1.03
N PHE A 300 -5.29 -7.98 -1.03
CA PHE A 300 -4.30 -6.95 -1.31
C PHE A 300 -4.39 -6.47 -2.77
N TYR A 301 -4.32 -5.16 -2.94
CA TYR A 301 -4.35 -4.47 -4.22
C TYR A 301 -3.43 -3.25 -4.14
N SER A 302 -2.63 -3.04 -5.20
CA SER A 302 -1.62 -1.97 -5.43
C SER A 302 -1.41 -0.97 -4.28
N PHE A 303 -0.15 -0.85 -3.83
CA PHE A 303 0.36 0.17 -2.89
C PHE A 303 -0.49 0.34 -1.61
N SER A 304 -1.46 1.25 -1.65
CA SER A 304 -2.28 1.72 -0.53
C SER A 304 -3.77 1.83 -0.90
N LYS A 305 -4.19 1.28 -2.04
CA LYS A 305 -5.57 1.44 -2.53
C LYS A 305 -6.44 0.30 -2.04
N GLY A 306 -7.48 0.62 -1.29
CA GLY A 306 -8.39 -0.36 -0.71
C GLY A 306 -9.70 0.25 -0.28
N PHE A 307 -10.63 -0.61 0.13
CA PHE A 307 -11.82 -0.19 0.88
C PHE A 307 -11.48 -0.01 2.36
N LEU A 308 -10.61 -0.87 2.90
CA LEU A 308 -10.07 -0.80 4.25
C LEU A 308 -8.81 0.07 4.31
N SER A 309 -8.41 0.48 5.52
CA SER A 309 -7.18 1.28 5.70
C SER A 309 -5.95 0.53 5.17
N PRO A 310 -4.97 1.24 4.54
CA PRO A 310 -3.66 0.66 4.27
C PRO A 310 -2.99 0.07 5.51
N LEU A 311 -3.18 0.69 6.68
CA LEU A 311 -2.64 0.21 7.97
C LEU A 311 -3.28 -1.12 8.38
N TRP A 312 -4.56 -1.30 8.07
CA TRP A 312 -5.32 -2.49 8.43
C TRP A 312 -4.73 -3.77 7.85
N ARG A 313 -4.06 -3.68 6.69
CA ARG A 313 -3.38 -4.80 6.03
C ARG A 313 -2.26 -5.39 6.89
N TYR A 314 -1.63 -4.56 7.74
CA TYR A 314 -0.68 -5.00 8.75
C TYR A 314 -1.39 -5.39 10.05
N MET A 315 -2.35 -4.56 10.51
CA MET A 315 -3.00 -4.73 11.80
C MET A 315 -3.93 -5.94 11.90
N ALA A 316 -4.68 -6.28 10.86
CA ALA A 316 -5.60 -7.42 10.89
C ALA A 316 -4.87 -8.76 11.09
N PRO A 317 -3.78 -9.08 10.35
CA PRO A 317 -2.93 -10.21 10.67
C PRO A 317 -2.30 -10.14 12.08
N ALA A 318 -1.83 -8.96 12.50
CA ALA A 318 -1.27 -8.78 13.84
C ALA A 318 -2.30 -9.09 14.96
N LEU A 319 -3.56 -8.70 14.74
CA LEU A 319 -4.67 -8.99 15.63
C LEU A 319 -5.03 -10.48 15.63
N ALA A 320 -5.03 -11.13 14.47
CA ALA A 320 -5.26 -12.57 14.38
C ALA A 320 -4.23 -13.34 15.23
N ILE A 321 -2.95 -12.97 15.15
CA ILE A 321 -1.87 -13.53 15.99
C ILE A 321 -2.12 -13.27 17.48
N ALA A 322 -2.51 -12.05 17.84
CA ALA A 322 -2.83 -11.71 19.23
C ALA A 322 -4.01 -12.54 19.76
N CYS A 323 -5.03 -12.78 18.93
CA CYS A 323 -6.16 -13.63 19.25
C CYS A 323 -5.72 -15.08 19.50
N GLU A 324 -4.86 -15.65 18.64
CA GLU A 324 -4.29 -16.99 18.83
C GLU A 324 -3.53 -17.10 20.16
N LYS A 325 -2.65 -16.14 20.45
CA LYS A 325 -1.88 -16.08 21.71
C LYS A 325 -2.79 -16.07 22.95
N ARG A 326 -3.99 -15.49 22.84
CA ARG A 326 -4.97 -15.38 23.92
C ARG A 326 -6.10 -16.41 23.84
N ASN A 327 -6.02 -17.39 22.95
CA ASN A 327 -7.07 -18.38 22.71
C ASN A 327 -8.44 -17.78 22.38
N ILE A 328 -8.47 -16.61 21.75
CA ILE A 328 -9.69 -15.98 21.25
C ILE A 328 -10.00 -16.57 19.88
N LYS A 329 -11.14 -17.26 19.75
CA LYS A 329 -11.62 -17.74 18.46
C LYS A 329 -12.03 -16.57 17.58
N TYR A 330 -11.54 -16.56 16.35
CA TYR A 330 -11.86 -15.55 15.34
C TYR A 330 -12.16 -16.19 13.98
N SER A 331 -12.85 -15.44 13.13
CA SER A 331 -13.11 -15.74 11.71
C SER A 331 -12.55 -14.60 10.87
N LEU A 332 -12.01 -14.90 9.69
CA LEU A 332 -11.70 -13.88 8.71
C LEU A 332 -12.93 -13.67 7.83
N LEU A 333 -13.37 -12.43 7.68
CA LEU A 333 -14.54 -12.08 6.88
C LEU A 333 -14.11 -11.22 5.70
N ASP A 334 -14.38 -11.68 4.49
CA ASP A 334 -14.09 -10.89 3.29
C ASP A 334 -15.03 -9.69 3.20
N VAL A 335 -14.48 -8.48 3.03
CA VAL A 335 -15.28 -7.28 2.82
C VAL A 335 -16.19 -7.39 1.59
N ARG A 336 -15.76 -8.14 0.56
CA ARG A 336 -16.54 -8.39 -0.65
C ARG A 336 -17.77 -9.25 -0.33
N ASP A 337 -17.59 -10.31 0.46
CA ASP A 337 -18.71 -11.17 0.87
C ASP A 337 -19.70 -10.41 1.76
N ILE A 338 -19.20 -9.55 2.66
CA ILE A 338 -20.05 -8.66 3.45
C ILE A 338 -20.79 -7.69 2.53
N TYR A 339 -20.12 -7.12 1.54
CA TYR A 339 -20.74 -6.21 0.59
C TYR A 339 -21.81 -6.87 -0.27
N GLU A 340 -21.66 -8.12 -0.67
CA GLU A 340 -22.65 -8.85 -1.47
C GLU A 340 -23.78 -9.44 -0.59
N ASN A 341 -23.43 -10.14 0.49
CA ASN A 341 -24.36 -10.96 1.27
C ASN A 341 -24.77 -10.34 2.62
N GLY A 342 -24.04 -9.33 3.09
CA GLY A 342 -24.22 -8.75 4.42
C GLY A 342 -23.32 -9.39 5.46
N PHE A 343 -23.30 -8.80 6.65
CA PHE A 343 -22.56 -9.37 7.79
C PHE A 343 -23.17 -10.72 8.21
N PRO A 344 -22.34 -11.62 8.77
CA PRO A 344 -22.81 -12.91 9.29
C PRO A 344 -23.90 -12.75 10.36
N ASP A 345 -24.54 -13.87 10.70
CA ASP A 345 -25.49 -13.93 11.81
C ASP A 345 -24.77 -13.55 13.13
N PRO A 346 -25.25 -12.52 13.86
CA PRO A 346 -24.73 -12.16 15.18
C PRO A 346 -24.69 -13.31 16.19
N GLN A 347 -25.55 -14.33 16.07
CA GLN A 347 -25.49 -15.49 16.96
C GLN A 347 -24.24 -16.35 16.73
N LYS A 348 -23.69 -16.34 15.51
CA LYS A 348 -22.49 -17.09 15.14
C LYS A 348 -21.22 -16.26 15.28
N VAL A 349 -21.29 -15.01 14.84
CA VAL A 349 -20.21 -14.04 14.92
C VAL A 349 -20.79 -12.78 15.57
N PRO A 350 -20.75 -12.66 16.90
CA PRO A 350 -21.42 -11.59 17.65
C PRO A 350 -20.70 -10.25 17.62
N LEU A 351 -19.42 -10.25 17.24
CA LEU A 351 -18.57 -9.07 17.19
C LEU A 351 -17.78 -9.08 15.89
N CYS A 352 -17.73 -7.95 15.17
CA CYS A 352 -16.79 -7.74 14.06
C CYS A 352 -15.87 -6.55 14.31
N ILE A 353 -14.68 -6.57 13.72
CA ILE A 353 -13.69 -5.50 13.80
C ILE A 353 -13.15 -5.16 12.41
N LEU A 354 -12.98 -3.87 12.16
CA LEU A 354 -12.40 -3.33 10.93
C LEU A 354 -11.75 -1.97 11.16
N ASP A 355 -10.79 -1.66 10.31
CA ASP A 355 -10.24 -0.31 10.16
C ASP A 355 -10.48 0.20 8.74
N VAL A 356 -11.12 1.35 8.66
CA VAL A 356 -11.58 1.96 7.41
C VAL A 356 -10.78 3.19 6.99
N GLY A 357 -9.83 3.68 7.79
CA GLY A 357 -8.95 4.79 7.42
C GLY A 357 -9.71 6.07 7.03
N GLU A 358 -9.70 6.49 5.76
CA GLU A 358 -10.50 7.63 5.28
C GLU A 358 -11.97 7.28 4.97
N PHE A 359 -12.28 5.99 4.85
CA PHE A 359 -13.58 5.41 4.52
C PHE A 359 -14.24 5.95 3.25
N ASN A 360 -13.76 5.49 2.11
CA ASN A 360 -14.25 5.85 0.78
C ASN A 360 -14.87 4.66 0.05
N SER A 361 -15.72 4.94 -0.96
CA SER A 361 -16.14 3.86 -1.87
C SER A 361 -14.96 3.41 -2.71
N PHE A 362 -14.87 2.11 -2.97
CA PHE A 362 -13.77 1.51 -3.70
C PHE A 362 -14.30 0.56 -4.77
N MET A 363 -13.96 0.82 -6.03
CA MET A 363 -14.47 0.09 -7.19
C MET A 363 -16.03 -0.02 -7.15
N TRP A 364 -16.58 -1.24 -7.09
CA TRP A 364 -18.01 -1.47 -6.98
C TRP A 364 -18.54 -1.44 -5.53
N ILE A 365 -17.67 -1.51 -4.52
CA ILE A 365 -18.04 -1.48 -3.11
C ILE A 365 -18.39 -0.04 -2.71
N LYS A 366 -19.69 0.23 -2.54
CA LYS A 366 -20.19 1.56 -2.16
C LYS A 366 -20.29 1.68 -0.64
N LYS A 367 -19.71 2.76 -0.09
CA LYS A 367 -19.70 3.03 1.35
C LYS A 367 -21.11 3.00 1.97
N GLY A 368 -22.09 3.62 1.32
CA GLY A 368 -23.47 3.70 1.82
C GLY A 368 -24.17 2.35 1.96
N ILE A 369 -23.90 1.42 1.02
CA ILE A 369 -24.46 0.06 1.07
C ILE A 369 -23.78 -0.74 2.19
N PHE A 370 -22.47 -0.60 2.35
CA PHE A 370 -21.73 -1.24 3.44
C PHE A 370 -22.22 -0.73 4.81
N GLU A 371 -22.41 0.59 4.97
CA GLU A 371 -22.96 1.22 6.17
C GLU A 371 -24.35 0.69 6.51
N GLU A 372 -25.25 0.57 5.53
CA GLU A 372 -26.60 0.02 5.74
C GLU A 372 -26.54 -1.43 6.24
N LYS A 373 -25.63 -2.23 5.68
CA LYS A 373 -25.43 -3.63 6.10
C LYS A 373 -24.85 -3.74 7.50
N ALA A 374 -23.89 -2.88 7.85
CA ALA A 374 -23.37 -2.76 9.21
C ALA A 374 -24.48 -2.38 10.20
N LYS A 375 -25.38 -1.47 9.81
CA LYS A 375 -26.53 -1.07 10.63
C LYS A 375 -27.47 -2.23 10.92
N LYS A 376 -27.86 -2.97 9.89
CA LYS A 376 -28.72 -4.16 10.02
C LYS A 376 -28.07 -5.24 10.91
N TYR A 377 -26.74 -5.38 10.86
CA TYR A 377 -26.02 -6.27 11.74
C TYR A 377 -26.14 -5.84 13.21
N CYS A 378 -25.95 -4.56 13.52
CA CYS A 378 -26.13 -4.03 14.86
C CYS A 378 -27.57 -4.11 15.36
N GLU A 379 -28.56 -3.84 14.51
CA GLU A 379 -29.99 -3.95 14.83
C GLU A 379 -30.40 -5.39 15.19
N ARG A 380 -29.71 -6.39 14.63
CA ARG A 380 -29.88 -7.82 14.96
C ARG A 380 -29.09 -8.26 16.21
N GLY A 381 -28.45 -7.33 16.93
CA GLY A 381 -27.68 -7.60 18.15
C GLY A 381 -26.18 -7.85 17.94
N GLY A 382 -25.66 -7.66 16.72
CA GLY A 382 -24.23 -7.70 16.45
C GLY A 382 -23.50 -6.47 16.97
N HIS A 383 -22.21 -6.62 17.27
CA HIS A 383 -21.36 -5.54 17.78
C HIS A 383 -20.21 -5.23 16.82
N LEU A 384 -19.78 -3.97 16.78
CA LEU A 384 -18.68 -3.52 15.93
C LEU A 384 -17.60 -2.81 16.75
N ILE A 385 -16.34 -3.18 16.52
CA ILE A 385 -15.20 -2.30 16.83
C ILE A 385 -14.84 -1.59 15.53
N TRP A 386 -15.11 -0.30 15.50
CA TRP A 386 -14.91 0.57 14.34
C TRP A 386 -13.66 1.41 14.53
N ILE A 387 -12.66 1.21 13.67
CA ILE A 387 -11.38 1.92 13.72
C ILE A 387 -11.31 2.94 12.59
N GLY A 388 -10.94 4.18 12.92
CA GLY A 388 -10.74 5.26 11.94
C GLY A 388 -12.03 5.66 11.20
N GLY A 389 -11.88 6.38 10.09
CA GLY A 389 -12.96 6.70 9.15
C GLY A 389 -13.33 8.18 9.05
N ASN A 390 -13.82 8.59 7.88
CA ASN A 390 -14.73 9.72 7.77
C ASN A 390 -16.15 9.26 8.16
N ILE A 391 -16.55 9.60 9.38
CA ILE A 391 -17.73 9.02 10.05
C ILE A 391 -19.04 9.75 9.73
N SER A 392 -19.03 10.69 8.77
CA SER A 392 -20.11 11.67 8.54
C SER A 392 -21.52 11.11 8.24
N THR A 393 -21.73 9.79 8.15
CA THR A 393 -23.06 9.16 8.07
C THR A 393 -23.18 7.78 8.74
N ILE A 394 -22.09 7.26 9.31
CA ILE A 394 -21.99 5.84 9.69
C ILE A 394 -22.87 5.59 10.91
N LEU A 395 -23.89 4.73 10.81
CA LEU A 395 -24.69 4.25 11.96
C LEU A 395 -25.36 5.37 12.78
N GLY A 396 -25.46 6.59 12.25
CA GLY A 396 -25.92 7.79 12.99
C GLY A 396 -24.88 8.39 13.96
N MET A 397 -23.61 7.98 13.85
CA MET A 397 -22.49 8.45 14.67
C MET A 397 -22.14 9.92 14.45
N ASP A 398 -22.55 10.51 13.33
CA ASP A 398 -22.46 11.96 13.04
C ASP A 398 -23.12 12.82 14.12
N LYS A 399 -24.13 12.29 14.82
CA LYS A 399 -24.79 12.96 15.96
C LYS A 399 -23.97 12.97 17.24
N PHE A 400 -22.90 12.18 17.28
CA PHE A 400 -22.09 11.93 18.46
C PHE A 400 -20.66 12.46 18.32
N MET A 401 -20.29 12.94 17.14
CA MET A 401 -18.93 13.34 16.84
C MET A 401 -18.87 14.54 15.91
N THR A 402 -17.82 15.34 16.05
CA THR A 402 -17.56 16.49 15.20
C THR A 402 -16.30 16.24 14.39
N ALA A 403 -16.39 16.45 13.08
CA ALA A 403 -15.22 16.53 12.21
C ALA A 403 -14.40 17.77 12.58
N CYS A 404 -13.13 17.56 12.93
CA CYS A 404 -12.14 18.61 13.08
C CYS A 404 -11.70 19.11 11.69
N ASN A 405 -11.25 20.37 11.61
CA ASN A 405 -11.02 21.10 10.37
C ASN A 405 -10.26 20.26 9.30
N PRO A 406 -10.88 19.95 8.14
CA PRO A 406 -10.26 19.10 7.11
C PRO A 406 -9.04 19.74 6.45
N ALA A 407 -8.89 21.07 6.51
CA ALA A 407 -7.75 21.78 5.93
C ALA A 407 -6.41 21.44 6.61
N GLU A 408 -6.43 20.91 7.83
CA GLU A 408 -5.22 20.71 8.62
C GLU A 408 -4.66 19.28 8.59
N LYS A 409 -5.29 18.31 7.88
CA LYS A 409 -4.90 16.89 7.89
C LYS A 409 -4.62 16.36 9.32
N THR A 410 -5.45 16.74 10.29
CA THR A 410 -5.14 16.61 11.73
C THR A 410 -5.56 15.31 12.39
N TYR A 411 -4.88 14.99 13.49
CA TYR A 411 -5.32 14.03 14.51
C TYR A 411 -6.30 14.72 15.46
N SER A 412 -7.59 14.60 15.19
CA SER A 412 -8.66 15.25 15.97
C SER A 412 -8.47 16.78 16.15
N GLY A 413 -7.97 17.48 15.13
CA GLY A 413 -7.72 18.94 15.16
C GLY A 413 -6.34 19.34 15.68
N ILE A 414 -5.44 18.39 15.92
CA ILE A 414 -4.05 18.63 16.33
C ILE A 414 -3.11 18.41 15.14
N SER A 415 -2.24 19.39 14.88
CA SER A 415 -1.20 19.26 13.84
C SER A 415 -0.20 18.16 14.19
N GLY A 416 0.39 17.52 13.17
CA GLY A 416 1.40 16.47 13.34
C GLY A 416 2.59 16.84 14.23
N GLU A 417 3.03 18.09 14.15
CA GLU A 417 4.09 18.60 15.01
C GLU A 417 3.69 18.60 16.50
N LYS A 418 2.43 18.94 16.79
CA LYS A 418 1.93 19.09 18.16
C LYS A 418 1.51 17.78 18.80
N ILE A 419 1.07 16.79 18.02
CA ILE A 419 0.62 15.51 18.58
C ILE A 419 1.74 14.75 19.30
N SER A 420 3.00 14.94 18.89
CA SER A 420 4.16 14.40 19.62
C SER A 420 4.21 14.81 21.11
N SER A 421 3.63 15.98 21.44
CA SER A 421 3.53 16.49 22.81
C SER A 421 2.21 16.15 23.51
N ALA A 422 1.25 15.53 22.80
CA ALA A 422 -0.03 15.12 23.34
C ALA A 422 0.10 13.83 24.17
N LYS A 423 -0.89 13.58 25.02
CA LYS A 423 -0.99 12.38 25.84
C LYS A 423 -2.31 11.67 25.60
N LEU A 424 -2.27 10.34 25.52
CA LEU A 424 -3.45 9.51 25.59
C LEU A 424 -3.79 9.22 27.05
N LEU A 425 -4.97 9.65 27.46
CA LEU A 425 -5.56 9.36 28.76
C LEU A 425 -6.55 8.21 28.57
N LEU A 426 -6.30 7.08 29.23
CA LEU A 426 -7.27 6.00 29.27
C LEU A 426 -8.34 6.31 30.30
N THR A 427 -9.58 5.94 30.00
CA THR A 427 -10.73 6.11 30.89
C THR A 427 -11.53 4.82 30.99
N GLY A 428 -12.45 4.76 31.95
CA GLY A 428 -13.30 3.59 32.18
C GLY A 428 -12.46 2.32 32.29
N THR A 429 -12.92 1.27 31.62
CA THR A 429 -12.31 -0.06 31.69
C THR A 429 -10.92 -0.15 31.07
N PHE A 430 -10.57 0.70 30.11
CA PHE A 430 -9.20 0.72 29.56
C PHE A 430 -8.19 1.16 30.63
N ASN A 431 -8.58 2.10 31.49
CA ASN A 431 -7.74 2.53 32.60
C ASN A 431 -7.60 1.46 33.70
N GLU A 432 -8.58 0.57 33.87
CA GLU A 432 -8.49 -0.51 34.86
C GLU A 432 -7.37 -1.51 34.53
N THR A 433 -7.22 -1.85 33.25
CA THR A 433 -6.25 -2.86 32.77
C THR A 433 -4.86 -2.27 32.55
N LEU A 434 -4.77 -1.17 31.79
CA LEU A 434 -3.51 -0.61 31.35
C LEU A 434 -2.93 0.41 32.34
N LYS A 435 -3.80 1.12 33.07
CA LYS A 435 -3.50 2.17 34.07
C LYS A 435 -2.59 3.28 33.54
N GLY A 436 -3.16 4.47 33.37
CA GLY A 436 -2.38 5.71 33.37
C GLY A 436 -2.49 6.57 32.12
N LYS A 437 -1.41 7.31 31.87
CA LYS A 437 -1.27 8.31 30.81
C LYS A 437 -0.13 7.91 29.90
N TYR A 438 -0.39 7.86 28.61
CA TYR A 438 0.58 7.46 27.61
C TYR A 438 1.00 8.64 26.74
N VAL A 439 2.24 8.64 26.29
CA VAL A 439 2.80 9.64 25.37
C VAL A 439 3.00 9.01 24.01
N PHE A 440 3.07 9.83 22.97
CA PHE A 440 3.50 9.37 21.66
C PHE A 440 5.01 9.08 21.73
N ALA A 441 5.35 7.80 21.67
CA ALA A 441 6.71 7.29 21.63
C ALA A 441 7.42 7.70 20.33
N ASN A 442 6.65 7.73 19.24
CA ASN A 442 7.12 8.08 17.91
C ASN A 442 6.23 9.13 17.25
N SER A 443 6.73 9.76 16.19
CA SER A 443 5.93 10.69 15.38
C SER A 443 4.94 9.91 14.53
N PRO A 444 3.64 10.25 14.55
CA PRO A 444 2.68 9.67 13.61
C PRO A 444 2.82 10.25 12.19
N GLU A 445 3.59 11.34 12.02
CA GLU A 445 3.98 11.84 10.69
C GLU A 445 5.08 10.96 10.09
N THR A 446 4.81 10.41 8.92
CA THR A 446 5.82 9.82 8.03
C THR A 446 6.16 10.82 6.92
N LYS A 447 7.42 10.86 6.47
CA LYS A 447 7.89 11.81 5.46
C LYS A 447 7.15 11.64 4.14
N GLU A 448 6.82 10.41 3.81
CA GLU A 448 6.14 10.01 2.58
C GLU A 448 4.60 10.08 2.71
N GLY A 449 4.08 10.20 3.93
CA GLY A 449 2.64 10.24 4.23
C GLY A 449 1.93 8.89 4.15
N TRP A 450 2.62 7.82 3.73
CA TRP A 450 2.10 6.45 3.69
C TRP A 450 1.95 5.86 5.10
N CYS A 451 0.95 4.98 5.26
CA CYS A 451 0.60 4.33 6.54
C CYS A 451 0.43 5.31 7.71
N ARG A 452 0.20 6.60 7.42
CA ARG A 452 -0.04 7.62 8.43
C ARG A 452 -1.41 7.36 9.05
N PRO A 453 -1.49 7.10 10.36
CA PRO A 453 -2.77 6.84 10.98
C PRO A 453 -3.59 8.13 11.06
N TYR A 454 -4.82 8.11 10.55
CA TYR A 454 -5.63 9.30 10.41
C TYR A 454 -6.98 9.14 11.11
N CYS A 455 -7.31 10.11 11.96
CA CYS A 455 -8.66 10.30 12.46
C CYS A 455 -8.86 11.77 12.78
N SER A 456 -9.72 12.44 12.01
CA SER A 456 -10.05 13.85 12.20
C SER A 456 -11.27 14.09 13.08
N TYR A 457 -11.67 13.12 13.91
CA TYR A 457 -12.88 13.25 14.73
C TYR A 457 -12.57 13.40 16.21
N LYS A 458 -13.46 14.11 16.89
CA LYS A 458 -13.60 14.10 18.35
C LYS A 458 -15.02 13.63 18.71
N LEU A 459 -15.18 13.05 19.90
CA LEU A 459 -16.48 12.65 20.42
C LEU A 459 -17.12 13.81 21.19
N ASP A 460 -18.39 14.07 20.90
CA ASP A 460 -19.21 15.06 21.61
C ASP A 460 -20.22 14.40 22.56
N LYS A 461 -20.62 13.16 22.27
CA LYS A 461 -21.47 12.31 23.09
C LYS A 461 -20.88 10.92 23.12
N TYR A 462 -21.29 10.08 24.07
CA TYR A 462 -20.90 8.67 24.22
C TYR A 462 -21.70 8.04 25.36
N ASP A 463 -21.96 6.74 25.27
CA ASP A 463 -22.53 5.97 26.38
C ASP A 463 -21.46 5.68 27.43
N GLU A 464 -20.25 5.39 26.96
CA GLU A 464 -19.07 5.17 27.79
C GLU A 464 -17.83 5.75 27.09
N LEU A 465 -16.96 6.43 27.85
CA LEU A 465 -15.72 7.00 27.35
C LEU A 465 -14.56 6.06 27.62
N TYR A 466 -13.73 5.81 26.61
CA TYR A 466 -12.55 4.94 26.73
C TYR A 466 -11.21 5.67 26.61
N MET A 467 -11.12 6.73 25.81
CA MET A 467 -9.87 7.50 25.67
C MET A 467 -10.12 8.99 25.46
N GLN A 468 -9.18 9.79 25.99
CA GLN A 468 -9.07 11.22 25.72
C GLN A 468 -7.66 11.57 25.24
N LEU A 469 -7.56 12.56 24.36
CA LEU A 469 -6.31 13.20 23.96
C LEU A 469 -6.11 14.46 24.82
N GLU A 470 -5.03 14.51 25.58
CA GLU A 470 -4.65 15.65 26.43
C GLU A 470 -3.52 16.46 25.76
N LEU A 471 -3.79 17.74 25.46
CA LEU A 471 -2.80 18.69 24.93
C LEU A 471 -2.97 20.05 25.61
N ASN A 472 -1.90 20.59 26.19
CA ASN A 472 -1.90 21.90 26.89
C ASN A 472 -3.02 22.02 27.94
N GLY A 473 -3.34 20.94 28.64
CA GLY A 473 -4.40 20.89 29.65
C GLY A 473 -5.82 20.69 29.10
N ASN A 474 -6.01 20.82 27.78
CA ASN A 474 -7.29 20.50 27.14
C ASN A 474 -7.42 19.00 26.94
N LYS A 475 -8.58 18.44 27.28
CA LYS A 475 -8.89 17.01 27.10
C LYS A 475 -9.97 16.87 26.04
N ILE A 476 -9.66 16.11 24.99
CA ILE A 476 -10.53 15.89 23.85
C ILE A 476 -10.97 14.42 23.89
N PRO A 477 -12.26 14.11 24.06
CA PRO A 477 -12.76 12.75 23.92
C PRO A 477 -12.51 12.21 22.50
N ILE A 478 -11.91 11.03 22.38
CA ILE A 478 -11.51 10.47 21.07
C ILE A 478 -11.93 9.02 20.85
N SER A 479 -12.29 8.28 21.90
CA SER A 479 -12.76 6.88 21.81
C SER A 479 -13.83 6.59 22.85
N GLY A 480 -14.85 5.83 22.46
CA GLY A 480 -16.00 5.55 23.31
C GLY A 480 -16.98 4.57 22.68
N LYS A 481 -18.00 4.19 23.46
CA LYS A 481 -19.08 3.29 23.09
C LYS A 481 -20.35 4.05 22.68
N PHE A 482 -21.03 3.50 21.68
CA PHE A 482 -22.28 3.99 21.10
C PHE A 482 -23.20 2.83 20.74
N GLY A 483 -24.16 2.50 21.61
CA GLY A 483 -24.97 1.30 21.46
C GLY A 483 -24.08 0.05 21.33
N ASN A 484 -24.14 -0.60 20.16
CA ASN A 484 -23.38 -1.82 19.88
C ASN A 484 -22.02 -1.55 19.21
N ILE A 485 -21.55 -0.31 19.18
CA ILE A 485 -20.32 0.09 18.49
C ILE A 485 -19.32 0.64 19.48
N ILE A 486 -18.07 0.20 19.39
CA ILE A 486 -16.92 0.87 20.02
C ILE A 486 -16.13 1.56 18.91
N PHE A 487 -15.93 2.87 19.07
CA PHE A 487 -15.10 3.65 18.17
C PHE A 487 -13.69 3.83 18.73
N ILE A 488 -12.68 3.60 17.90
CA ILE A 488 -11.26 3.79 18.25
C ILE A 488 -10.57 4.58 17.11
N PRO A 489 -9.85 5.67 17.39
CA PRO A 489 -9.09 6.35 16.36
C PRO A 489 -7.87 5.51 15.96
N GLU A 490 -7.58 5.46 14.66
CA GLU A 490 -6.50 4.64 14.08
C GLU A 490 -5.14 4.87 14.78
N TYR A 491 -4.81 6.13 15.11
CA TYR A 491 -3.56 6.49 15.79
C TYR A 491 -3.45 5.97 17.24
N ALA A 492 -4.57 5.61 17.90
CA ALA A 492 -4.52 5.09 19.26
C ALA A 492 -4.16 3.60 19.33
N ILE A 493 -4.16 2.91 18.19
CA ILE A 493 -3.86 1.48 18.10
C ILE A 493 -2.85 1.17 17.00
N SER A 494 -2.24 2.20 16.43
CA SER A 494 -1.15 2.05 15.47
C SER A 494 0.07 1.45 16.15
N PRO A 495 0.55 0.29 15.68
CA PRO A 495 1.65 -0.41 16.34
C PRO A 495 2.89 0.48 16.52
N TYR A 496 3.45 0.45 17.72
CA TYR A 496 4.67 1.14 18.15
C TYR A 496 4.59 2.67 18.18
N LEU A 497 3.41 3.25 17.99
CA LEU A 497 3.26 4.71 18.04
C LEU A 497 3.28 5.25 19.47
N ILE A 498 2.71 4.49 20.42
CA ILE A 498 2.53 4.89 21.82
C ILE A 498 3.53 4.21 22.76
N ASP A 499 3.84 2.94 22.52
CA ASP A 499 4.79 2.17 23.32
C ASP A 499 6.20 2.22 22.70
N ASN A 500 7.20 2.50 23.54
CA ASN A 500 8.62 2.44 23.21
C ASN A 500 9.23 1.06 23.52
N SER A 501 8.41 0.03 23.70
CA SER A 501 8.89 -1.35 23.79
C SER A 501 9.51 -1.75 22.44
N TYR A 502 10.79 -1.45 22.26
CA TYR A 502 11.53 -1.68 21.01
C TYR A 502 11.94 -3.14 20.81
N ASP A 503 11.33 -4.11 21.49
CA ASP A 503 11.62 -5.53 21.32
C ASP A 503 10.52 -6.15 20.45
N ILE A 504 10.68 -6.05 19.13
CA ILE A 504 9.88 -6.81 18.19
C ILE A 504 10.43 -8.23 18.18
N LYS A 505 9.57 -9.25 18.27
CA LYS A 505 10.00 -10.65 18.16
C LYS A 505 9.55 -11.21 16.82
N GLY A 506 10.47 -11.22 15.86
CA GLY A 506 10.22 -11.78 14.53
C GLY A 506 9.57 -10.78 13.58
N LEU A 507 10.39 -10.04 12.84
CA LEU A 507 9.95 -9.08 11.82
C LEU A 507 9.25 -9.73 10.63
N GLU A 508 9.43 -11.04 10.43
CA GLU A 508 8.78 -11.81 9.38
C GLU A 508 7.27 -12.00 9.61
N LYS A 509 6.76 -11.57 10.77
CA LYS A 509 5.34 -11.57 11.11
C LYS A 509 4.89 -10.19 11.57
N PRO A 510 3.68 -9.76 11.18
CA PRO A 510 3.08 -8.56 11.74
C PRO A 510 2.82 -8.76 13.25
N SER A 511 2.94 -7.70 14.05
CA SER A 511 2.66 -7.79 15.48
C SER A 511 2.19 -6.47 16.05
N LEU A 512 1.34 -6.56 17.07
CA LEU A 512 0.93 -5.42 17.88
C LEU A 512 1.95 -5.23 19.01
N ASP A 513 2.26 -3.97 19.34
CA ASP A 513 2.92 -3.68 20.61
C ASP A 513 1.96 -3.95 21.78
N LYS A 514 2.50 -3.98 23.01
CA LYS A 514 1.72 -4.34 24.20
C LYS A 514 0.53 -3.39 24.41
N PHE A 515 0.71 -2.09 24.20
CA PHE A 515 -0.35 -1.11 24.37
C PHE A 515 -1.47 -1.32 23.35
N SER A 516 -1.13 -1.40 22.06
CA SER A 516 -2.09 -1.61 20.97
C SER A 516 -2.84 -2.93 21.12
N GLU A 517 -2.13 -4.01 21.50
CA GLU A 517 -2.73 -5.33 21.77
C GLU A 517 -3.76 -5.24 22.91
N GLU A 518 -3.39 -4.68 24.05
CA GLU A 518 -4.29 -4.57 25.20
C GLU A 518 -5.51 -3.71 24.89
N ILE A 519 -5.37 -2.58 24.18
CA ILE A 519 -6.53 -1.74 23.82
C ILE A 519 -7.55 -2.55 23.00
N ILE A 520 -7.10 -3.24 21.95
CA ILE A 520 -8.00 -4.01 21.08
C ILE A 520 -8.62 -5.19 21.84
N ILE A 521 -7.82 -5.92 22.62
CA ILE A 521 -8.30 -7.07 23.39
C ILE A 521 -9.32 -6.64 24.46
N ASN A 522 -9.08 -5.53 25.16
CA ASN A 522 -10.05 -4.98 26.10
C ASN A 522 -11.34 -4.58 25.39
N ALA A 523 -11.26 -3.94 24.21
CA ALA A 523 -12.45 -3.63 23.40
C ALA A 523 -13.25 -4.89 23.03
N ILE A 524 -12.57 -5.98 22.65
CA ILE A 524 -13.19 -7.27 22.34
C ILE A 524 -13.95 -7.83 23.54
N TYR A 525 -13.36 -7.80 24.73
CA TYR A 525 -14.00 -8.34 25.94
C TYR A 525 -15.16 -7.50 26.47
N LYS A 526 -15.32 -6.25 26.04
CA LYS A 526 -16.47 -5.41 26.47
C LYS A 526 -17.72 -5.58 25.63
N LEU A 527 -17.60 -6.16 24.45
CA LEU A 527 -18.72 -6.41 23.54
C LEU A 527 -19.10 -7.90 23.46
N LYS A 528 -18.37 -8.77 24.17
CA LYS A 528 -18.79 -10.14 24.48
C LYS A 528 -19.50 -10.17 25.82
#